data_AF-A0A537UKB3-F1
#
_entry.id   AF-A0A537UKB3-F1
#
_cell.length_a   1.000
_cell.length_b   1.000
_cell.length_c   1.000
_cell.angle_alpha   90.00
_cell.angle_beta   90.00
_cell.angle_gamma   90.00
#
_symmetry.space_group_name_H-M   'P 1'
#
loop_
_entity.id
_entity.type
_entity.pdbx_description
1 polymer ?
#
loop_
_entity_poly.entity_id
_entity_poly.type
_entity_poly.pdbx_seq_one_letter_code
_entity_poly.pdbx_strand_id
1 'polypeptide(L)'
;MLASGKPAQPGELRRFIEVEPVLDFSALQPGLAATNAIARTAADLHLAENYRARVRQTGLIPIDDDEFGTLKQNAGLNATASLLAVLLILWLALRSFRIIFAVAVSITIGLAVSVAWGLFLVGAFNLISVAFFVLFVGLGIDFGIQFSVRYRAERHDYEDLPKALHSTAVKVGGPLALAAAA
;
A
#
# COMPACT_ATOMS: atom_id res chain seq x y z
N MET A 1 49.59 6.47 1.45
CA MET A 1 49.82 7.84 1.97
C MET A 1 50.00 7.75 3.48
N LEU A 2 51.24 7.71 3.98
CA LEU A 2 51.56 7.62 5.42
C LEU A 2 52.63 8.66 5.85
N ALA A 3 52.78 9.75 5.10
CA ALA A 3 53.92 10.67 5.24
C ALA A 3 53.60 12.06 5.82
N SER A 4 52.38 12.34 6.32
CA SER A 4 51.99 13.73 6.63
C SER A 4 51.56 14.03 8.08
N GLY A 5 51.56 13.07 9.00
CA GLY A 5 51.34 13.35 10.44
C GLY A 5 50.02 14.04 10.81
N LYS A 6 49.06 14.17 9.88
CA LYS A 6 47.71 14.68 10.13
C LYS A 6 46.78 13.50 10.48
N PRO A 7 45.89 13.64 11.48
CA PRO A 7 44.88 12.62 11.75
C PRO A 7 44.02 12.41 10.51
N ALA A 8 43.85 11.15 10.10
CA ALA A 8 43.11 10.78 8.90
C ALA A 8 41.69 11.34 8.93
N GLN A 9 41.26 11.95 7.83
CA GLN A 9 39.90 12.50 7.76
C GLN A 9 38.89 11.34 7.64
N PRO A 10 37.66 11.47 8.17
CA PRO A 10 36.67 10.38 8.16
C PRO A 10 36.31 9.82 6.78
N GLY A 11 36.56 10.58 5.70
CA GLY A 11 36.40 10.13 4.31
C GLY A 11 37.55 9.26 3.80
N GLU A 12 38.77 9.44 4.31
CA GLU A 12 39.98 8.67 3.92
C GLU A 12 40.01 7.25 4.55
N LEU A 13 39.15 7.01 5.55
CA LEU A 13 39.01 5.72 6.24
C LEU A 13 37.89 4.84 5.67
N ARG A 14 37.21 5.28 4.60
CA ARG A 14 36.13 4.53 3.95
C ARG A 14 36.64 3.87 2.69
N ARG A 15 36.33 2.58 2.52
CA ARG A 15 36.46 1.88 1.24
C ARG A 15 35.08 1.57 0.70
N PHE A 16 34.93 1.76 -0.61
CA PHE A 16 33.74 1.37 -1.35
C PHE A 16 34.04 0.07 -2.10
N ILE A 17 33.07 -0.83 -2.08
CA ILE A 17 33.06 -2.06 -2.86
C ILE A 17 31.71 -2.07 -3.56
N GLU A 18 31.75 -2.11 -4.89
CA GLU A 18 30.56 -2.19 -5.71
C GLU A 18 30.30 -3.66 -6.06
N VAL A 19 29.05 -4.09 -5.91
CA VAL A 19 28.62 -5.47 -6.17
C VAL A 19 27.32 -5.37 -6.93
N GLU A 20 27.23 -6.07 -8.05
CA GLU A 20 26.01 -6.19 -8.83
C GLU A 20 25.28 -7.48 -8.42
N PRO A 21 24.18 -7.39 -7.64
CA PRO A 21 23.50 -8.56 -7.13
C PRO A 21 22.64 -9.22 -8.21
N VAL A 22 22.57 -10.55 -8.18
CA VAL A 22 21.57 -11.28 -8.98
C VAL A 22 20.21 -11.12 -8.30
N LEU A 23 19.24 -10.59 -9.04
CA LEU A 23 17.88 -10.31 -8.54
C LEU A 23 16.94 -11.47 -8.84
N ASP A 24 16.17 -11.87 -7.82
CA ASP A 24 15.07 -12.83 -7.98
C ASP A 24 13.73 -12.11 -7.98
N PHE A 25 13.25 -11.77 -9.17
CA PHE A 25 11.94 -11.11 -9.35
C PHE A 25 10.74 -12.01 -9.06
N SER A 26 10.95 -13.31 -8.77
CA SER A 26 9.87 -14.19 -8.29
C SER A 26 9.63 -14.04 -6.78
N ALA A 27 10.60 -13.49 -6.06
CA ALA A 27 10.50 -13.20 -4.64
C ALA A 27 9.96 -11.78 -4.39
N LEU A 28 9.29 -11.60 -3.25
CA LEU A 28 8.75 -10.29 -2.85
C LEU A 28 9.84 -9.24 -2.60
N GLN A 29 11.07 -9.67 -2.29
CA GLN A 29 12.24 -8.82 -2.02
C GLN A 29 13.39 -9.34 -2.88
N PRO A 30 13.55 -8.83 -4.12
CA PRO A 30 14.41 -9.43 -5.13
C PRO A 30 15.90 -9.44 -4.79
N GLY A 31 16.38 -8.51 -3.96
CA GLY A 31 17.79 -8.36 -3.59
C GLY A 31 18.17 -8.98 -2.25
N LEU A 32 17.19 -9.42 -1.45
CA LEU A 32 17.38 -9.77 -0.05
C LEU A 32 18.41 -10.89 0.15
N ALA A 33 18.44 -11.87 -0.75
CA ALA A 33 19.40 -12.96 -0.70
C ALA A 33 20.85 -12.47 -0.85
N ALA A 34 21.09 -11.54 -1.77
CA ALA A 34 22.40 -10.96 -2.00
C ALA A 34 22.82 -10.02 -0.84
N THR A 35 21.93 -9.15 -0.40
CA THR A 35 22.09 -8.26 0.76
C THR A 35 22.46 -9.06 2.03
N ASN A 36 21.74 -10.15 2.29
CA ASN A 36 22.03 -11.07 3.40
C ASN A 36 23.35 -11.82 3.24
N ALA A 37 23.69 -12.26 2.03
CA ALA A 37 24.95 -12.93 1.77
C ALA A 37 26.15 -12.01 2.07
N ILE A 38 26.08 -10.74 1.67
CA ILE A 38 27.12 -9.75 1.98
C ILE A 38 27.21 -9.51 3.50
N ALA A 39 26.07 -9.39 4.18
CA ALA A 39 26.03 -9.19 5.62
C ALA A 39 26.63 -10.38 6.40
N ARG A 40 26.27 -11.61 6.01
CA ARG A 40 26.81 -12.84 6.60
C ARG A 40 28.31 -12.98 6.35
N THR A 41 28.75 -12.77 5.12
CA THR A 41 30.18 -12.85 4.77
C THR A 41 31.00 -11.84 5.57
N ALA A 42 30.49 -10.62 5.76
CA ALA A 42 31.14 -9.61 6.60
C ALA A 42 31.22 -10.01 8.08
N ALA A 43 30.20 -10.71 8.59
CA ALA A 43 30.18 -11.25 9.95
C ALA A 43 31.15 -12.44 10.11
N ASP A 44 31.15 -13.38 9.18
CA ASP A 44 32.00 -14.58 9.19
C ASP A 44 33.50 -14.22 9.12
N LEU A 45 33.84 -13.14 8.40
CA LEU A 45 35.20 -12.59 8.34
C LEU A 45 35.61 -11.83 9.61
N HIS A 46 34.70 -11.68 10.59
CA HIS A 46 34.92 -10.98 11.86
C HIS A 46 35.57 -9.59 11.66
N LEU A 47 35.15 -8.86 10.63
CA LEU A 47 35.79 -7.60 10.20
C LEU A 47 35.76 -6.51 11.30
N ALA A 48 34.73 -6.56 12.16
CA ALA A 48 34.61 -5.65 13.30
C ALA A 48 35.67 -5.94 14.39
N GLU A 49 36.04 -7.20 14.60
CA GLU A 49 37.02 -7.60 15.62
C GLU A 49 38.45 -7.48 15.07
N ASN A 50 38.68 -8.00 13.86
CA ASN A 50 40.00 -8.08 13.25
C ASN A 50 40.50 -6.72 12.71
N TYR A 51 39.59 -5.89 12.20
CA TYR A 51 39.95 -4.65 11.50
C TYR A 51 39.24 -3.41 12.03
N ARG A 52 38.39 -3.53 13.07
CA ARG A 52 37.53 -2.45 13.57
C ARG A 52 36.70 -1.79 12.45
N ALA A 53 36.39 -2.56 11.41
CA ALA A 53 35.69 -2.09 10.23
C ALA A 53 34.19 -2.35 10.35
N ARG A 54 33.37 -1.35 10.00
CA ARG A 54 31.91 -1.47 9.96
C ARG A 54 31.45 -1.52 8.53
N VAL A 55 30.81 -2.62 8.14
CA VAL A 55 30.22 -2.77 6.81
C VAL A 55 28.83 -2.15 6.82
N ARG A 56 28.53 -1.33 5.82
CA ARG A 56 27.21 -0.74 5.58
C ARG A 56 26.87 -0.97 4.11
N GLN A 57 25.61 -1.26 3.84
CA GLN A 57 25.09 -1.49 2.50
C GLN A 57 24.19 -0.30 2.12
N THR A 58 24.17 0.07 0.84
CA THR A 58 23.39 1.19 0.31
C THR A 58 23.13 0.95 -1.18
N GLY A 59 22.25 1.74 -1.79
CA GLY A 59 21.78 1.57 -3.16
C GLY A 59 20.27 1.36 -3.19
N LEU A 60 19.69 1.41 -4.39
CA LEU A 60 18.24 1.29 -4.57
C LEU A 60 17.71 -0.05 -4.06
N ILE A 61 18.42 -1.14 -4.35
CA ILE A 61 17.97 -2.50 -4.03
C ILE A 61 17.89 -2.76 -2.51
N PRO A 62 18.93 -2.51 -1.69
CA PRO A 62 18.81 -2.68 -0.23
C PRO A 62 17.80 -1.74 0.41
N ILE A 63 17.64 -0.52 -0.14
CA ILE A 63 16.68 0.47 0.39
C ILE A 63 15.24 0.00 0.12
N ASP A 64 14.94 -0.41 -1.12
CA ASP A 64 13.62 -0.92 -1.49
C ASP A 64 13.28 -2.17 -0.65
N ASP A 65 14.22 -3.12 -0.52
CA ASP A 65 14.02 -4.33 0.27
C ASP A 65 13.79 -4.04 1.76
N ASP A 66 14.52 -3.09 2.37
CA ASP A 66 14.33 -2.66 3.75
C ASP A 66 12.97 -1.98 3.96
N GLU A 67 12.50 -1.20 2.99
CA GLU A 67 11.17 -0.57 3.01
C GLU A 67 10.07 -1.65 2.97
N PHE A 68 10.17 -2.62 2.05
CA PHE A 68 9.25 -3.77 1.99
C PHE A 68 9.32 -4.66 3.23
N GLY A 69 10.49 -4.82 3.84
CA GLY A 69 10.68 -5.61 5.07
C GLY A 69 10.00 -4.96 6.27
N THR A 70 10.15 -3.64 6.39
CA THR A 70 9.51 -2.85 7.45
C THR A 70 7.98 -2.85 7.29
N LEU A 71 7.48 -2.81 6.05
CA LEU A 71 6.05 -2.99 5.76
C LEU A 71 5.56 -4.34 6.31
N LYS A 72 6.25 -5.46 6.07
CA LYS A 72 5.81 -6.79 6.54
C LYS A 72 5.76 -6.94 8.06
N GLN A 73 6.77 -6.45 8.78
CA GLN A 73 6.94 -6.74 10.21
C GLN A 73 5.81 -6.16 11.07
N ASN A 74 5.24 -5.02 10.66
CA ASN A 74 4.09 -4.40 11.31
C ASN A 74 2.78 -4.50 10.49
N ALA A 75 2.83 -5.01 9.25
CA ALA A 75 1.64 -5.12 8.39
C ALA A 75 0.54 -5.95 9.04
N GLY A 76 0.83 -7.09 9.66
CA GLY A 76 -0.23 -7.96 10.19
C GLY A 76 -1.10 -7.26 11.23
N LEU A 77 -0.48 -6.65 12.23
CA LEU A 77 -1.17 -5.94 13.31
C LEU A 77 -1.79 -4.62 12.82
N ASN A 78 -1.06 -3.81 12.06
CA ASN A 78 -1.58 -2.54 11.57
C ASN A 78 -2.69 -2.73 10.52
N ALA A 79 -2.58 -3.73 9.64
CA ALA A 79 -3.64 -4.04 8.68
C ALA A 79 -4.88 -4.57 9.40
N THR A 80 -4.72 -5.41 10.42
CA THR A 80 -5.86 -5.89 11.22
C THR A 80 -6.52 -4.72 11.96
N ALA A 81 -5.75 -3.86 12.63
CA ALA A 81 -6.28 -2.69 13.33
C ALA A 81 -6.98 -1.70 12.36
N SER A 82 -6.37 -1.44 11.21
CA SER A 82 -6.94 -0.57 10.17
C SER A 82 -8.22 -1.16 9.58
N LEU A 83 -8.24 -2.47 9.30
CA LEU A 83 -9.42 -3.17 8.79
C LEU A 83 -10.56 -3.13 9.81
N LEU A 84 -10.27 -3.39 11.09
CA LEU A 84 -11.24 -3.27 12.17
C LEU A 84 -11.78 -1.84 12.30
N ALA A 85 -10.93 -0.83 12.20
CA ALA A 85 -11.34 0.58 12.24
C ALA A 85 -12.26 0.93 11.06
N VAL A 86 -11.93 0.50 9.84
CA VAL A 86 -12.76 0.72 8.65
C VAL A 86 -14.12 0.01 8.79
N LEU A 87 -14.13 -1.25 9.24
CA LEU A 87 -15.37 -1.99 9.49
C LEU A 87 -16.23 -1.32 10.56
N LEU A 88 -15.61 -0.78 11.62
CA LEU A 88 -16.31 -0.08 12.68
C LEU A 88 -16.90 1.24 12.21
N ILE A 89 -16.17 2.02 11.40
CA ILE A 89 -16.66 3.26 10.77
C ILE A 89 -17.82 2.96 9.83
N LEU A 90 -17.70 1.93 8.97
CA LEU A 90 -18.77 1.47 8.09
C LEU A 90 -20.02 1.04 8.89
N TRP A 91 -19.81 0.28 9.97
CA TRP A 91 -20.90 -0.15 10.84
C TRP A 91 -21.61 1.04 11.48
N LEU A 92 -20.85 2.02 11.97
CA LEU A 92 -21.39 3.24 12.58
C LEU A 92 -22.15 4.12 11.56
N ALA A 93 -21.64 4.23 10.34
CA ALA A 93 -22.22 5.06 9.29
C ALA A 93 -23.54 4.49 8.74
N LEU A 94 -23.61 3.18 8.52
CA LEU A 94 -24.71 2.57 7.78
C LEU A 94 -25.75 1.87 8.65
N ARG A 95 -25.38 1.38 9.86
CA ARG A 95 -26.26 0.69 10.84
C ARG A 95 -27.19 -0.41 10.26
N SER A 96 -26.90 -0.90 9.04
CA SER A 96 -27.71 -1.88 8.32
C SER A 96 -26.81 -2.83 7.54
N PHE A 97 -26.71 -4.07 8.01
CA PHE A 97 -25.80 -5.08 7.46
C PHE A 97 -26.05 -5.35 5.97
N ARG A 98 -27.31 -5.27 5.51
CA ARG A 98 -27.67 -5.47 4.10
C ARG A 98 -27.11 -4.38 3.18
N ILE A 99 -27.16 -3.12 3.62
CA ILE A 99 -26.66 -1.98 2.84
C ILE A 99 -25.13 -1.99 2.85
N ILE A 100 -24.52 -2.26 4.00
CA ILE A 100 -23.06 -2.40 4.13
C ILE A 100 -22.54 -3.47 3.17
N PHE A 101 -23.19 -4.65 3.16
CA PHE A 101 -22.81 -5.74 2.28
C PHE A 101 -22.97 -5.36 0.80
N ALA A 102 -24.05 -4.70 0.41
CA ALA A 102 -24.26 -4.24 -0.97
C ALA A 102 -23.18 -3.25 -1.42
N VAL A 103 -22.83 -2.28 -0.57
CA VAL A 103 -21.75 -1.30 -0.85
C VAL A 103 -20.39 -2.01 -0.93
N ALA A 104 -20.09 -2.91 0.02
CA ALA A 104 -18.84 -3.66 0.02
C ALA A 104 -18.67 -4.49 -1.26
N VAL A 105 -19.70 -5.24 -1.66
CA VAL A 105 -19.70 -6.02 -2.92
C VAL A 105 -19.50 -5.12 -4.13
N SER A 106 -20.21 -3.99 -4.19
CA SER A 106 -20.06 -3.03 -5.29
C SER A 106 -18.63 -2.50 -5.41
N ILE A 107 -17.99 -2.17 -4.28
CA ILE A 107 -16.61 -1.68 -4.26
C ILE A 107 -15.63 -2.79 -4.63
N THR A 108 -15.83 -4.02 -4.12
CA THR A 108 -14.98 -5.16 -4.47
C THR A 108 -15.02 -5.43 -5.98
N ILE A 109 -16.22 -5.39 -6.59
CA ILE A 109 -16.36 -5.56 -8.04
C ILE A 109 -15.67 -4.41 -8.78
N GLY A 110 -15.93 -3.16 -8.39
CA GLY A 110 -15.31 -1.98 -9.00
C GLY A 110 -13.78 -2.04 -8.93
N LEU A 111 -13.24 -2.37 -7.76
CA LEU A 111 -11.81 -2.51 -7.54
C LEU A 111 -11.21 -3.66 -8.36
N ALA A 112 -11.87 -4.82 -8.41
CA ALA A 112 -11.40 -5.94 -9.23
C ALA A 112 -11.32 -5.57 -10.72
N VAL A 113 -12.32 -4.84 -11.22
CA VAL A 113 -12.33 -4.32 -12.60
C VAL A 113 -11.21 -3.29 -12.79
N SER A 114 -11.04 -2.34 -11.87
CA SER A 114 -9.96 -1.34 -11.93
C SER A 114 -8.58 -1.98 -11.89
N VAL A 115 -8.37 -2.99 -11.05
CA VAL A 115 -7.11 -3.76 -10.97
C VAL A 115 -6.87 -4.50 -12.27
N ALA A 116 -7.87 -5.18 -12.82
CA ALA A 116 -7.73 -5.91 -14.09
C ALA A 116 -7.34 -4.97 -15.24
N TRP A 117 -8.02 -3.82 -15.35
CA TRP A 117 -7.69 -2.81 -16.35
C TRP A 117 -6.34 -2.14 -16.11
N GLY A 118 -6.01 -1.82 -14.86
CA GLY A 118 -4.73 -1.23 -14.50
C GLY A 118 -3.57 -2.16 -14.84
N LEU A 119 -3.71 -3.45 -14.56
CA LEU A 119 -2.71 -4.46 -14.89
C LEU A 119 -2.63 -4.69 -16.40
N PHE A 120 -3.75 -4.67 -17.12
CA PHE A 120 -3.78 -4.76 -18.57
C PHE A 120 -3.07 -3.57 -19.26
N LEU A 121 -3.22 -2.35 -18.74
CA LEU A 121 -2.66 -1.13 -19.33
C LEU A 121 -1.20 -0.88 -18.94
N VAL A 122 -0.83 -1.18 -17.69
CA VAL A 122 0.48 -0.79 -17.11
C VAL A 122 1.40 -2.00 -16.91
N GLY A 123 0.86 -3.22 -16.94
CA GLY A 123 1.62 -4.48 -16.79
C GLY A 123 1.97 -4.84 -15.35
N ALA A 124 2.54 -3.89 -14.58
CA ALA A 124 2.92 -4.10 -13.18
C ALA A 124 2.58 -2.90 -12.31
N PHE A 125 2.17 -3.16 -11.06
CA PHE A 125 1.92 -2.13 -10.06
C PHE A 125 3.17 -1.85 -9.23
N ASN A 126 3.46 -0.57 -9.01
CA ASN A 126 4.47 -0.13 -8.05
C ASN A 126 3.83 0.24 -6.71
N LEU A 127 4.65 0.58 -5.70
CA LEU A 127 4.17 0.92 -4.36
C LEU A 127 3.17 2.09 -4.36
N ILE A 128 3.39 3.09 -5.21
CA ILE A 128 2.49 4.25 -5.37
C ILE A 128 1.14 3.78 -5.93
N SER A 129 1.14 2.86 -6.90
CA SER A 129 -0.09 2.27 -7.46
C SER A 129 -0.90 1.52 -6.41
N VAL A 130 -0.25 0.83 -5.47
CA VAL A 130 -0.94 0.13 -4.37
C VAL A 130 -1.65 1.13 -3.44
N ALA A 131 -1.06 2.30 -3.19
CA ALA A 131 -1.70 3.35 -2.40
C ALA A 131 -3.00 3.88 -3.06
N PHE A 132 -3.07 3.85 -4.40
CA PHE A 132 -4.28 4.24 -5.12
C PHE A 132 -5.49 3.35 -4.81
N PHE A 133 -5.28 2.05 -4.55
CA PHE A 133 -6.38 1.14 -4.19
C PHE A 133 -7.02 1.49 -2.86
N VAL A 134 -6.23 1.97 -1.89
CA VAL A 134 -6.76 2.43 -0.59
C VAL A 134 -7.62 3.68 -0.78
N LEU A 135 -7.17 4.62 -1.62
CA LEU A 135 -7.94 5.83 -1.97
C LEU A 135 -9.23 5.47 -2.71
N PHE A 136 -9.18 4.53 -3.66
CA PHE A 136 -10.33 4.05 -4.39
C PHE A 136 -11.41 3.49 -3.45
N VAL A 137 -11.01 2.69 -2.46
CA VAL A 137 -11.95 2.17 -1.45
C VAL A 137 -12.58 3.31 -0.65
N GLY A 138 -11.79 4.30 -0.22
CA GLY A 138 -12.32 5.46 0.52
C GLY A 138 -13.37 6.25 -0.27
N LEU A 139 -13.07 6.55 -1.54
CA LEU A 139 -13.96 7.29 -2.44
C LEU A 139 -15.22 6.48 -2.82
N GLY A 140 -15.04 5.18 -3.07
CA GLY A 140 -16.15 4.26 -3.33
C GLY A 140 -17.10 4.12 -2.15
N ILE A 141 -16.58 4.10 -0.92
CA ILE A 141 -17.39 4.10 0.31
C ILE A 141 -18.20 5.40 0.41
N ASP A 142 -17.62 6.56 0.11
CA ASP A 142 -18.33 7.84 0.17
C ASP A 142 -19.53 7.86 -0.79
N PHE A 143 -19.34 7.43 -2.05
CA PHE A 143 -20.45 7.27 -2.99
C PHE A 143 -21.51 6.29 -2.50
N GLY A 144 -21.08 5.17 -1.90
CA GLY A 144 -21.98 4.19 -1.29
C GLY A 144 -22.81 4.80 -0.14
N ILE A 145 -22.21 5.62 0.71
CA ILE A 145 -22.89 6.32 1.81
C ILE A 145 -23.88 7.34 1.28
N GLN A 146 -23.46 8.21 0.34
CA GLN A 146 -24.34 9.24 -0.25
C GLN A 146 -25.58 8.61 -0.89
N PHE A 147 -25.39 7.53 -1.66
CA PHE A 147 -26.50 6.78 -2.24
C PHE A 147 -27.39 6.13 -1.17
N SER A 148 -26.78 5.50 -0.16
CA SER A 148 -27.51 4.77 0.89
C SER A 148 -28.35 5.68 1.79
N VAL A 149 -27.82 6.86 2.16
CA VAL A 149 -28.53 7.86 2.96
C VAL A 149 -29.77 8.33 2.20
N ARG A 150 -29.63 8.62 0.90
CA ARG A 150 -30.77 9.03 0.08
C ARG A 150 -31.76 7.90 -0.11
N TYR A 151 -31.30 6.69 -0.42
CA TYR A 151 -32.14 5.52 -0.52
C TYR A 151 -32.99 5.31 0.75
N ARG A 152 -32.38 5.47 1.93
CA ARG A 152 -33.09 5.33 3.20
C ARG A 152 -34.17 6.41 3.40
N ALA A 153 -33.96 7.62 2.90
CA ALA A 153 -34.97 8.68 2.90
C ALA A 153 -36.12 8.36 1.93
N GLU A 154 -35.81 7.99 0.68
CA GLU A 154 -36.82 7.66 -0.32
C GLU A 154 -37.62 6.39 0.06
N ARG A 155 -37.03 5.48 0.86
CA ARG A 155 -37.71 4.30 1.37
C ARG A 155 -38.80 4.61 2.41
N HIS A 156 -38.79 5.79 3.01
CA HIS A 156 -39.90 6.28 3.84
C HIS A 156 -41.06 6.81 2.99
N ASP A 157 -40.76 7.41 1.84
CA ASP A 157 -41.77 8.04 0.97
C ASP A 157 -42.41 7.06 -0.02
N TYR A 158 -41.68 6.01 -0.42
CA TYR A 158 -42.15 5.00 -1.36
C TYR A 158 -42.14 3.62 -0.70
N GLU A 159 -43.26 2.89 -0.76
CA GLU A 159 -43.38 1.50 -0.29
C GLU A 159 -42.85 0.47 -1.30
N ASP A 160 -42.71 0.81 -2.58
CA ASP A 160 -42.12 -0.05 -3.60
C ASP A 160 -40.59 0.09 -3.68
N LEU A 161 -39.86 -1.01 -3.50
CA LEU A 161 -38.40 -1.04 -3.57
C LEU A 161 -37.84 -0.54 -4.92
N PRO A 162 -38.37 -0.95 -6.09
CA PRO A 162 -37.85 -0.49 -7.38
C PRO A 162 -38.08 1.02 -7.59
N LYS A 163 -39.22 1.55 -7.13
CA LYS A 163 -39.54 2.98 -7.24
C LYS A 163 -38.64 3.83 -6.34
N ALA A 164 -38.37 3.37 -5.11
CA ALA A 164 -37.45 4.03 -4.20
C ALA A 164 -36.02 4.07 -4.76
N LEU A 165 -35.54 2.97 -5.36
CA LEU A 165 -34.22 2.91 -6.00
C LEU A 165 -34.13 3.83 -7.22
N HIS A 166 -35.14 3.81 -8.09
CA HIS A 166 -35.19 4.71 -9.25
C HIS A 166 -35.19 6.19 -8.83
N SER A 167 -36.03 6.56 -7.87
CA SER A 167 -36.07 7.94 -7.33
C SER A 167 -34.72 8.35 -6.74
N THR A 168 -34.07 7.44 -6.01
CA THR A 168 -32.73 7.67 -5.46
C THR A 168 -31.71 7.93 -6.57
N ALA A 169 -31.68 7.08 -7.59
CA ALA A 169 -30.74 7.19 -8.71
C ALA A 169 -30.91 8.52 -9.46
N VAL A 170 -32.15 8.95 -9.71
CA VAL A 170 -32.43 10.23 -10.39
C VAL A 170 -31.97 11.42 -9.55
N LYS A 171 -32.20 11.40 -8.23
CA LYS A 171 -31.90 12.53 -7.34
C LYS A 171 -30.41 12.66 -6.99
N VAL A 172 -29.70 11.54 -6.91
CA VAL A 172 -28.28 11.49 -6.51
C VAL A 172 -27.34 11.37 -7.72
N GLY A 173 -27.84 10.97 -8.89
CA GLY A 173 -27.03 10.77 -10.09
C GLY A 173 -26.25 12.01 -10.54
N GLY A 174 -26.91 13.19 -10.59
CA GLY A 174 -26.25 14.44 -10.98
C GLY A 174 -25.09 14.84 -10.04
N PRO A 175 -25.33 14.96 -8.72
CA PRO A 175 -24.28 15.25 -7.74
C PRO A 175 -23.13 14.23 -7.75
N LEU A 176 -23.42 12.93 -7.82
CA LEU A 176 -22.38 11.89 -7.85
C LEU A 176 -21.56 11.94 -9.13
N ALA A 177 -22.20 12.15 -10.28
CA ALA A 177 -21.49 12.27 -11.55
C ALA A 177 -20.56 13.49 -11.57
N LEU A 178 -21.00 14.61 -11.00
CA LEU A 178 -20.17 15.80 -10.86
C LEU A 178 -18.99 15.56 -9.91
N ALA A 179 -19.21 14.89 -8.78
CA ALA A 179 -18.15 14.53 -7.85
C ALA A 179 -17.14 13.53 -8.45
N ALA A 180 -17.59 12.63 -9.33
CA ALA A 180 -16.72 11.68 -10.03
C ALA A 180 -15.92 12.31 -11.17
N ALA A 181 -16.41 13.42 -11.73
CA ALA A 181 -15.77 14.13 -12.84
C ALA A 181 -14.83 15.26 -12.40
N ALA A 182 -14.98 15.75 -11.16
CA ALA A 182 -14.16 16.81 -10.56
C ALA A 182 -12.81 16.28 -10.07
#